data_AF-A0A350W2U9-F1
#
_entry.id   AF-A0A350W2U9-F1
#
_cell.length_a   1.000
_cell.length_b   1.000
_cell.length_c   1.000
_cell.angle_alpha   90.00
_cell.angle_beta   90.00
_cell.angle_gamma   90.00
#
_symmetry.space_group_name_H-M   'P 1'
#
loop_
_entity.id
_entity.type
_entity.pdbx_description
1 polymer ?
#
loop_
_entity_poly.entity_id
_entity_poly.type
_entity_poly.pdbx_seq_one_letter_code
_entity_poly.pdbx_strand_id
1 'polypeptide(L)' 'MKIRDKILKFVKKSIKNRGVPPTLIEIGKRFKISHIAAMYHLNKLKLERKIRTRKVIKRRAARSIKPVLMKIRN' A
#
# COMPACT_ATOMS: atom_id res chain seq x y z
N MET A 1 4.79 -23.10 -10.57
CA MET A 1 4.03 -21.82 -10.54
C MET A 1 4.95 -20.70 -10.05
N LYS A 2 5.16 -19.65 -10.86
CA LYS A 2 6.12 -18.56 -10.55
C LYS A 2 5.61 -17.75 -9.35
N ILE A 3 6.53 -17.19 -8.55
CA ILE A 3 6.18 -16.41 -7.33
C ILE A 3 5.23 -15.24 -7.63
N ARG A 4 5.39 -14.60 -8.79
CA ARG A 4 4.51 -13.53 -9.29
C ARG A 4 3.04 -13.96 -9.42
N ASP A 5 2.77 -15.15 -9.92
CA ASP A 5 1.40 -15.65 -10.05
C ASP A 5 0.77 -15.91 -8.68
N LYS A 6 1.58 -16.37 -7.71
CA LYS A 6 1.11 -16.59 -6.34
C LYS A 6 0.78 -15.26 -5.66
N ILE A 7 1.64 -14.25 -5.84
CA ILE A 7 1.40 -12.88 -5.36
C ILE A 7 0.13 -12.31 -5.98
N LEU A 8 -0.07 -12.47 -7.30
CA LEU A 8 -1.27 -12.00 -7.98
C LEU A 8 -2.55 -12.66 -7.43
N LYS A 9 -2.54 -13.98 -7.23
CA LYS A 9 -3.67 -14.68 -6.60
C LYS A 9 -3.93 -14.17 -5.18
N PHE A 10 -2.88 -13.95 -4.40
CA PHE A 10 -3.01 -13.42 -3.04
C PHE A 10 -3.59 -11.99 -3.00
N VAL A 11 -3.15 -11.13 -3.92
CA VAL A 11 -3.70 -9.77 -4.07
C VAL A 11 -5.18 -9.84 -4.42
N LYS A 12 -5.57 -10.63 -5.43
CA LYS A 12 -6.98 -10.83 -5.82
C LYS A 12 -7.83 -11.36 -4.66
N LYS A 13 -7.33 -12.37 -3.93
CA LYS A 13 -8.02 -12.93 -2.76
C LYS A 13 -8.22 -11.90 -1.65
N SER A 14 -7.20 -11.09 -1.37
CA SER A 14 -7.30 -10.03 -0.35
C SER A 14 -8.33 -8.98 -0.76
N ILE A 15 -8.32 -8.52 -2.01
CA ILE A 15 -9.33 -7.56 -2.49
C ILE A 15 -10.73 -8.16 -2.39
N LYS A 16 -10.92 -9.43 -2.78
CA LYS A 16 -12.22 -10.10 -2.68
C LYS A 16 -12.73 -10.20 -1.24
N ASN A 17 -11.84 -10.49 -0.29
CA ASN A 17 -12.24 -10.77 1.09
C ASN A 17 -12.44 -9.52 1.94
N ARG A 18 -11.64 -8.46 1.74
CA ARG A 18 -11.65 -7.25 2.58
C ARG A 18 -11.81 -5.93 1.83
N GLY A 19 -12.00 -5.97 0.51
CA GLY A 19 -12.12 -4.78 -0.34
C GLY A 19 -10.83 -4.02 -0.61
N VAL A 20 -9.72 -4.37 0.06
CA VAL A 20 -8.43 -3.66 -0.06
C VAL A 20 -7.27 -4.60 -0.42
N PRO A 21 -6.34 -4.15 -1.29
CA PRO A 21 -5.16 -4.92 -1.67
C PRO A 21 -4.21 -5.09 -0.48
N PRO A 22 -3.33 -6.10 -0.50
CA PRO A 22 -2.32 -6.26 0.51
C PRO A 22 -1.18 -5.27 0.43
N THR A 23 -0.69 -4.90 1.60
CA THR A 23 0.49 -4.05 1.75
C THR A 23 1.74 -4.83 1.38
N LEU A 24 2.82 -4.10 1.07
CA LEU A 24 4.13 -4.71 0.79
C LEU A 24 4.61 -5.59 1.96
N ILE A 25 4.34 -5.17 3.19
CA ILE A 25 4.70 -5.88 4.41
C ILE A 25 3.92 -7.20 4.51
N GLU A 26 2.60 -7.19 4.26
CA GLU A 26 1.78 -8.40 4.27
C GLU A 26 2.23 -9.40 3.21
N ILE A 27 2.55 -8.92 1.99
CA ILE A 27 3.07 -9.76 0.91
C ILE A 27 4.43 -10.35 1.32
N GLY A 28 5.34 -9.52 1.86
CA GLY A 28 6.65 -9.96 2.33
C GLY A 28 6.56 -11.06 3.39
N LYS A 29 5.73 -10.84 4.42
CA LYS A 29 5.46 -11.83 5.47
C LYS A 29 4.89 -13.13 4.90
N ARG A 30 3.90 -13.05 3.99
CA ARG A 30 3.23 -14.23 3.43
C ARG A 30 4.14 -15.09 2.56
N PHE A 31 5.05 -14.47 1.82
CA PHE A 31 5.93 -15.15 0.85
C PHE A 31 7.37 -15.29 1.33
N LYS A 32 7.68 -14.90 2.58
CA LYS A 32 9.03 -14.90 3.16
C LYS A 32 10.05 -14.14 2.28
N ILE A 33 9.65 -12.98 1.76
CA ILE A 33 10.50 -12.09 0.97
C ILE A 33 10.55 -10.71 1.60
N SER A 34 11.59 -9.93 1.28
CA SER A 34 11.67 -8.54 1.73
C SER A 34 10.55 -7.70 1.10
N HIS A 35 10.17 -6.61 1.77
CA HIS A 35 9.19 -5.67 1.23
C HIS A 35 9.66 -5.05 -0.10
N ILE A 36 10.98 -4.90 -0.29
CA ILE A 36 11.60 -4.42 -1.53
C ILE A 36 11.38 -5.43 -2.67
N ALA A 37 11.60 -6.73 -2.41
CA ALA A 37 11.34 -7.78 -3.38
C ALA A 37 9.84 -7.89 -3.72
N ALA A 38 8.96 -7.72 -2.72
CA ALA A 38 7.52 -7.64 -2.95
C ALA A 38 7.15 -6.46 -3.88
N MET A 39 7.75 -5.29 -3.65
CA MET A 39 7.57 -4.11 -4.50
C MET A 39 8.06 -4.36 -5.94
N TYR A 40 9.22 -4.99 -6.10
CA TYR A 40 9.75 -5.39 -7.40
C TYR A 40 8.75 -6.28 -8.17
N HIS A 41 8.21 -7.31 -7.52
CA HIS A 41 7.23 -8.20 -8.16
C HIS A 41 5.93 -7.51 -8.53
N LEU A 42 5.41 -6.61 -7.67
CA LEU A 42 4.23 -5.82 -7.99
C LEU A 42 4.48 -4.86 -9.16
N ASN A 43 5.66 -4.24 -9.23
CA ASN A 43 6.04 -3.36 -10.34
C ASN A 43 6.11 -4.14 -11.66
N LYS A 44 6.66 -5.36 -11.66
CA LYS A 44 6.63 -6.24 -12.84
C LYS A 44 5.19 -6.62 -13.24
N LEU A 45 4.34 -6.97 -12.28
CA LEU A 45 2.92 -7.26 -12.56
C LEU A 45 2.16 -6.03 -13.10
N LYS A 46 2.53 -4.83 -12.66
CA LYS A 46 2.00 -3.57 -13.20
C LYS A 46 2.44 -3.34 -14.64
N LEU A 47 3.72 -3.55 -14.96
CA LEU A 47 4.26 -3.45 -16.32
C LEU A 47 3.59 -4.45 -17.26
N GLU A 48 3.34 -5.67 -16.79
CA GLU A 48 2.59 -6.72 -17.52
C GLU A 48 1.08 -6.43 -17.61
N ARG A 49 0.60 -5.26 -17.15
CA ARG A 49 -0.81 -4.86 -17.12
C ARG A 49 -1.73 -5.82 -16.34
N LYS A 50 -1.18 -6.67 -15.47
CA LYS A 50 -1.94 -7.61 -14.61
C LYS A 50 -2.50 -6.94 -13.36
N ILE A 51 -1.93 -5.81 -12.95
CA ILE A 51 -2.39 -5.01 -11.81
C ILE A 51 -2.40 -3.53 -12.22
N ARG A 52 -3.46 -2.81 -11.86
CA ARG A 52 -3.51 -1.35 -11.92
C ARG A 52 -3.48 -0.79 -10.50
N THR A 53 -2.60 0.17 -10.26
CA THR A 53 -2.58 0.93 -9.00
C THR A 53 -3.36 2.21 -9.23
N ARG A 54 -4.48 2.39 -8.52
CA ARG A 54 -5.17 3.69 -8.51
C ARG A 54 -4.33 4.65 -7.68
N LYS A 55 -3.90 5.77 -8.27
CA LYS A 55 -3.24 6.85 -7.52
C LYS A 55 -4.30 7.48 -6.62
N VAL A 56 -4.33 7.11 -5.35
CA VAL A 56 -5.18 7.80 -4.37
C VAL A 56 -4.49 9.11 -4.03
N ILE A 57 -4.91 10.21 -4.66
CA ILE A 57 -4.47 11.56 -4.31
C ILE A 57 -5.17 11.92 -3.00
N LYS A 58 -4.67 11.43 -1.86
CA LYS A 58 -5.02 12.01 -0.57
C LYS A 58 -4.22 13.31 -0.44
N ARG A 59 -4.87 14.46 -0.63
CA ARG A 59 -4.37 15.72 -0.03
C ARG A 59 -4.32 15.46 1.47
N ARG A 60 -3.14 15.10 2.00
CA ARG A 60 -2.93 15.22 3.46
C ARG A 60 -3.20 16.69 3.76
N ALA A 61 -4.25 16.99 4.52
CA ALA A 61 -4.31 18.24 5.25
C ALA A 61 -3.12 18.20 6.21
N ALA A 62 -1.96 18.62 5.72
CA ALA A 62 -0.76 18.68 6.50
C ALA A 62 -1.03 19.70 7.61
N ARG A 63 -0.99 19.24 8.86
CA ARG A 63 -0.66 20.09 10.01
C ARG A 63 -1.66 21.23 10.27
N SER A 64 -2.96 20.95 10.38
CA SER A 64 -3.91 21.90 11.00
C SER A 64 -3.75 21.96 12.52
N ILE A 65 -2.52 21.99 13.04
CA ILE A 65 -2.28 22.37 14.43
C ILE A 65 -2.28 23.90 14.43
N LYS A 66 -3.39 24.49 14.87
CA LYS A 66 -3.44 25.93 15.16
C LYS A 66 -3.00 26.12 16.62
N PRO A 67 -1.89 26.83 16.90
CA PRO A 67 -1.62 27.24 18.27
C PRO A 67 -2.76 28.16 18.72
N VAL A 68 -3.39 27.83 19.84
CA VAL A 68 -4.29 28.75 20.53
C VAL A 68 -3.38 29.80 21.17
N LEU A 69 -3.44 31.05 20.70
CA LEU A 69 -2.80 32.17 21.38
C LEU A 69 -3.44 32.31 22.76
N MET A 70 -2.85 31.72 23.80
CA MET A 70 -3.17 32.07 25.17
C MET A 70 -2.76 33.52 25.37
N LYS A 71 -3.75 34.42 25.54
CA LYS A 71 -3.50 35.77 26.03
C LYS A 71 -2.96 35.64 27.46
N ILE A 72 -1.65 35.81 27.62
CA ILE A 72 -1.06 36.07 28.94
C ILE A 72 -1.60 37.45 29.35
N ARG A 73 -2.52 37.47 30.31
CA ARG A 73 -2.92 38.70 31.01
C ARG A 73 -1.86 38.92 32.09
N ASN A 74 -1.13 40.02 32.00
CA ASN A 74 -0.50 40.63 33.17
C ASN A 74 -1.51 41.60 33.79
#